data_AF-A0A7C4GU37-F1
#
_entry.id   AF-A0A7C4GU37-F1
#
_cell.length_a   1.000
_cell.length_b   1.000
_cell.length_c   1.000
_cell.angle_alpha   90.00
_cell.angle_beta   90.00
_cell.angle_gamma   90.00
#
_symmetry.space_group_name_H-M   'P 1'
#
loop_
_entity.id
_entity.type
_entity.pdbx_description
1 polymer ?
#
loop_
_entity_poly.entity_id
_entity_poly.type
_entity_poly.pdbx_seq_one_letter_code
_entity_poly.pdbx_strand_id
1 'polypeptide(L)'
;MKERYYKVVIAVLSVCLVCSIGALLFVHIDRYFAGKIEGYKEGLEDGKNIWMFLFYYVPPLKLEKKYGLDKLETELQGLQWVREWKADVFDCSEMSAFLERYLELEGWHTYIAVGKNPTGAGKHAWLIVEVYPNKYIPVEATTISIVYPSNPYYNNYFNYDIIFDRIEDAVKFSPTEFDWWGGN
;
A
#
# COMPACT_ATOMS: atom_id res chain seq x y z
N MET A 1 41.54 2.02 42.04
CA MET A 1 41.83 1.35 40.75
C MET A 1 40.63 0.57 40.19
N LYS A 2 39.97 -0.32 40.95
CA LYS A 2 38.84 -1.13 40.46
C LYS A 2 37.66 -0.33 39.88
N GLU A 3 37.30 0.79 40.52
CA GLU A 3 36.13 1.58 40.09
C GLU A 3 36.30 2.28 38.72
N ARG A 4 37.52 2.73 38.38
CA ARG A 4 37.83 3.27 37.05
C ARG A 4 37.77 2.19 35.97
N TYR A 5 38.19 0.97 36.30
CA TYR A 5 38.15 -0.16 35.38
C TYR A 5 36.70 -0.53 35.00
N TYR A 6 35.79 -0.59 35.97
CA TYR A 6 34.38 -0.87 35.70
C TYR A 6 33.70 0.18 34.81
N LYS A 7 33.99 1.47 35.01
CA LYS A 7 33.42 2.55 34.18
C LYS A 7 33.86 2.45 32.72
N VAL A 8 35.12 2.08 32.47
CA VAL A 8 35.65 1.89 31.10
C VAL A 8 35.03 0.66 30.45
N VAL A 9 34.91 -0.46 31.18
CA VAL A 9 34.29 -1.69 30.66
C VAL A 9 32.83 -1.47 30.30
N ILE A 10 32.06 -0.78 31.14
CA ILE A 10 30.65 -0.45 30.85
C ILE A 10 30.55 0.43 29.60
N ALA A 11 31.37 1.48 29.47
CA ALA A 11 31.34 2.35 28.31
C ALA A 11 31.65 1.61 26.99
N VAL A 12 32.64 0.70 27.01
CA VAL A 12 32.97 -0.14 25.84
C VAL A 12 31.81 -1.07 25.49
N LEU A 13 31.20 -1.72 26.49
CA LEU A 13 30.04 -2.60 26.27
C LEU A 13 28.83 -1.84 25.73
N SER A 14 28.57 -0.62 26.20
CA SER A 14 27.48 0.23 25.69
C SER A 14 27.72 0.63 24.24
N VAL A 15 28.95 0.99 23.85
CA VAL A 15 29.29 1.30 22.45
C VAL A 15 29.14 0.05 21.58
N CYS A 16 29.63 -1.10 22.02
CA CYS A 16 29.46 -2.36 21.30
C CYS A 16 27.98 -2.74 21.12
N LEU A 17 27.13 -2.50 22.13
CA LEU A 17 25.69 -2.77 22.05
C LEU A 17 25.00 -1.84 21.03
N VAL A 18 25.31 -0.55 21.07
CA VAL A 18 24.75 0.44 20.13
C VAL A 18 25.19 0.14 18.69
N CYS A 19 26.47 -0.22 18.47
CA CYS A 19 26.95 -0.63 17.15
C CYS A 19 26.29 -1.93 16.67
N SER A 20 26.08 -2.90 17.56
CA SER A 20 25.39 -4.17 17.22
C SER A 20 23.92 -3.94 16.83
N ILE A 21 23.21 -3.09 17.58
CA ILE A 21 21.82 -2.72 17.28
C ILE A 21 21.75 -1.92 15.98
N GLY A 22 22.68 -0.98 15.77
CA GLY A 22 22.78 -0.19 14.54
C GLY A 22 23.04 -1.07 13.31
N ALA A 23 23.94 -2.05 13.41
CA ALA A 23 24.22 -3.00 12.33
C ALA A 23 23.02 -3.92 12.05
N LEU A 24 22.30 -4.39 13.08
CA LEU A 24 21.08 -5.17 12.93
C LEU A 24 19.96 -4.39 12.24
N LEU A 25 19.77 -3.12 12.60
CA LEU A 25 18.81 -2.22 11.98
C LEU A 25 19.21 -1.91 10.52
N PHE A 26 20.49 -1.70 10.26
CA PHE A 26 21.00 -1.45 8.91
C PHE A 26 20.79 -2.66 7.99
N VAL A 27 21.06 -3.89 8.48
CA VAL A 27 20.77 -5.13 7.73
C VAL A 27 19.27 -5.33 7.50
N HIS A 28 18.41 -4.93 8.44
CA HIS A 28 16.96 -4.99 8.24
C HIS A 28 16.46 -3.97 7.20
N ILE A 29 17.03 -2.77 7.19
CA ILE A 29 16.69 -1.72 6.22
C ILE A 29 17.21 -2.10 4.82
N ASP A 30 18.45 -2.61 4.71
CA ASP A 30 18.97 -3.10 3.42
C ASP A 30 18.17 -4.30 2.90
N ARG A 31 17.69 -5.20 3.77
CA ARG A 31 16.75 -6.26 3.37
C ARG A 31 15.38 -5.71 2.95
N TYR A 32 14.91 -4.64 3.58
CA TYR A 32 13.68 -3.95 3.17
C TYR A 32 13.81 -3.37 1.75
N PHE A 33 14.98 -2.79 1.41
CA PHE A 33 15.25 -2.27 0.08
C PHE A 33 15.61 -3.34 -0.96
N ALA A 34 16.37 -4.38 -0.61
CA ALA A 34 16.64 -5.51 -1.49
C ALA A 34 15.37 -6.32 -1.79
N GLY A 35 14.46 -6.41 -0.81
CA GLY A 35 13.11 -6.96 -0.98
C GLY A 35 12.22 -6.15 -1.94
N LYS A 36 12.57 -4.89 -2.24
CA LYS A 36 11.88 -4.08 -3.25
C LYS A 36 12.17 -4.57 -4.68
N ILE A 37 13.22 -5.37 -4.90
CA ILE A 37 13.64 -5.85 -6.23
C ILE A 37 13.48 -7.38 -6.38
N GLU A 38 13.75 -8.18 -5.35
CA GLU A 38 13.62 -9.66 -5.41
C GLU A 38 12.33 -10.20 -4.76
N GLY A 39 11.68 -9.44 -3.88
CA GLY A 39 10.47 -9.86 -3.16
C GLY A 39 9.26 -10.12 -4.06
N TYR A 40 9.30 -9.68 -5.32
CA TYR A 40 8.23 -9.91 -6.28
C TYR A 40 8.18 -11.37 -6.80
N LYS A 41 9.22 -12.20 -6.56
CA LYS A 41 9.30 -13.54 -7.20
C LYS A 41 9.50 -14.76 -6.28
N GLU A 42 9.95 -14.65 -5.02
CA GLU A 42 10.30 -15.85 -4.22
C GLU A 42 9.72 -15.97 -2.79
N GLY A 43 8.71 -15.18 -2.41
CA GLY A 43 8.15 -15.17 -1.04
C GLY A 43 6.82 -15.93 -0.82
N LEU A 44 6.46 -16.91 -1.66
CA LEU A 44 5.04 -17.20 -1.93
C LEU A 44 4.25 -18.12 -0.96
N GLU A 45 4.83 -18.72 0.09
CA GLU A 45 4.03 -19.54 1.04
C GLU A 45 4.20 -19.17 2.52
N ASP A 46 5.40 -19.18 3.11
CA ASP A 46 5.56 -18.79 4.52
C ASP A 46 5.71 -17.27 4.74
N GLY A 47 6.21 -16.55 3.72
CA GLY A 47 6.40 -15.10 3.74
C GLY A 47 5.13 -14.29 3.46
N LYS A 48 4.11 -14.92 2.87
CA LYS A 48 2.80 -14.28 2.61
C LYS A 48 2.20 -13.71 3.87
N ASN A 49 2.10 -14.51 4.93
CA ASN A 49 1.34 -14.12 6.11
C ASN A 49 2.01 -12.96 6.88
N ILE A 50 3.34 -12.93 6.96
CA ILE A 50 4.03 -11.88 7.71
C ILE A 50 4.22 -10.59 6.89
N TRP A 51 4.55 -10.69 5.60
CA TRP A 51 4.73 -9.50 4.77
C TRP A 51 3.38 -8.85 4.47
N MET A 52 2.33 -9.65 4.22
CA MET A 52 0.96 -9.13 4.08
C MET A 52 0.46 -8.57 5.41
N PHE A 53 0.76 -9.18 6.56
CA PHE A 53 0.45 -8.57 7.86
C PHE A 53 1.20 -7.25 8.09
N LEU A 54 2.47 -7.13 7.69
CA LEU A 54 3.20 -5.88 7.84
C LEU A 54 2.68 -4.80 6.88
N PHE A 55 2.38 -5.16 5.64
CA PHE A 55 1.78 -4.28 4.63
C PHE A 55 0.40 -3.77 5.11
N TYR A 56 -0.49 -4.72 5.44
CA TYR A 56 -1.46 -4.77 6.54
C TYR A 56 -1.53 -3.64 7.56
N TYR A 57 -0.96 -3.99 8.69
CA TYR A 57 -1.27 -3.49 10.00
C TYR A 57 -0.20 -2.54 10.50
N VAL A 58 0.91 -2.38 9.77
CA VAL A 58 1.91 -1.36 10.09
C VAL A 58 1.50 -0.08 9.36
N PRO A 59 1.12 0.98 10.10
CA PRO A 59 0.75 2.24 9.48
C PRO A 59 1.85 2.72 8.52
N PRO A 60 1.49 3.33 7.38
CA PRO A 60 2.48 3.86 6.47
C PRO A 60 3.40 4.81 7.24
N LEU A 61 4.71 4.64 7.02
CA LEU A 61 5.68 5.61 7.52
C LEU A 61 5.25 6.99 7.04
N LYS A 62 5.43 8.04 7.86
CA LYS A 62 5.11 9.41 7.47
C LYS A 62 6.04 9.84 6.32
N LEU A 63 5.66 9.50 5.11
CA LEU A 63 6.32 9.90 3.89
C LEU A 63 5.92 11.32 3.53
N GLU A 64 6.77 11.98 2.76
CA GLU A 64 6.40 13.21 2.10
C GLU A 64 5.28 12.93 1.10
N LYS A 65 4.21 13.71 1.18
CA LYS A 65 3.04 13.53 0.32
C LYS A 65 3.41 13.80 -1.15
N LYS A 66 3.15 12.83 -2.02
CA LYS A 66 3.35 12.94 -3.47
C LYS A 66 2.17 13.65 -4.14
N TYR A 67 2.49 14.37 -5.22
CA TYR A 67 1.55 15.02 -6.12
C TYR A 67 2.10 14.99 -7.55
N GLY A 68 1.23 15.15 -8.53
CA GLY A 68 1.53 15.25 -9.96
C GLY A 68 0.94 14.09 -10.76
N LEU A 69 0.22 14.43 -11.82
CA LEU A 69 -0.44 13.43 -12.68
C LEU A 69 0.57 12.50 -13.36
N ASP A 70 1.61 13.07 -13.99
CA ASP A 70 2.64 12.30 -14.69
C ASP A 70 3.41 11.36 -13.76
N LYS A 71 3.59 11.76 -12.50
CA LYS A 71 4.24 10.93 -11.48
C LYS A 71 3.36 9.76 -11.09
N LEU A 72 2.05 9.98 -10.92
CA LEU A 72 1.09 8.90 -10.65
C LEU A 72 1.06 7.92 -11.83
N GLU A 73 1.03 8.43 -13.06
CA GLU A 73 1.05 7.61 -14.25
C GLU A 73 2.32 6.74 -14.32
N THR A 74 3.49 7.35 -14.05
CA THR A 74 4.77 6.62 -14.03
C THR A 74 4.79 5.54 -12.96
N GLU A 75 4.24 5.82 -11.76
CA GLU A 75 4.13 4.83 -10.67
C GLU A 75 3.28 3.64 -11.10
N LEU A 76 2.12 3.89 -11.71
CA LEU A 76 1.18 2.84 -12.14
C LEU A 76 1.70 2.02 -13.32
N GLN A 77 2.43 2.63 -14.27
CA GLN A 77 3.00 1.92 -15.44
C GLN A 77 3.98 0.80 -15.06
N GLY A 78 4.61 0.88 -13.88
CA GLY A 78 5.53 -0.15 -13.38
C GLY A 78 4.83 -1.37 -12.78
N LEU A 79 3.50 -1.35 -12.65
CA LEU A 79 2.74 -2.35 -11.91
C LEU A 79 1.96 -3.27 -12.83
N GLN A 80 1.88 -4.54 -12.44
CA GLN A 80 1.05 -5.53 -13.10
C GLN A 80 0.51 -6.51 -12.07
N TRP A 81 -0.78 -6.83 -12.15
CA TRP A 81 -1.35 -7.87 -11.32
C TRP A 81 -0.74 -9.24 -11.69
N VAL A 82 -0.24 -9.95 -10.68
CA VAL A 82 0.25 -11.33 -10.84
C VAL A 82 -0.91 -12.31 -10.94
N ARG A 83 -2.09 -11.91 -10.45
CA ARG A 83 -3.34 -12.69 -10.49
C ARG A 83 -4.37 -11.94 -11.33
N GLU A 84 -5.06 -12.66 -12.18
CA GLU A 84 -6.18 -12.11 -12.93
C GLU A 84 -7.35 -11.81 -11.99
N TRP A 85 -8.18 -10.84 -12.39
CA TRP A 85 -9.44 -10.53 -11.71
C TRP A 85 -10.30 -11.79 -11.63
N LYS A 86 -10.87 -12.04 -10.45
CA LYS A 86 -11.84 -13.11 -10.24
C LYS A 86 -12.88 -12.65 -9.24
N ALA A 87 -14.15 -12.68 -9.65
CA ALA A 87 -15.28 -12.38 -8.77
C ALA A 87 -15.18 -13.16 -7.45
N ASP A 88 -15.44 -12.47 -6.34
CA ASP A 88 -15.47 -13.00 -4.97
C ASP A 88 -14.15 -13.63 -4.49
N VAL A 89 -13.01 -13.34 -5.13
CA VAL A 89 -11.69 -13.94 -4.83
C VAL A 89 -10.50 -12.98 -5.00
N PHE A 90 -10.50 -12.22 -6.09
CA PHE A 90 -9.60 -11.07 -6.28
C PHE A 90 -10.32 -10.06 -7.16
N ASP A 91 -11.38 -9.49 -6.61
CA ASP A 91 -12.31 -8.65 -7.35
C ASP A 91 -11.97 -7.16 -7.27
N CYS A 92 -12.90 -6.29 -7.69
CA CYS A 92 -12.66 -4.85 -7.74
C CYS A 92 -12.36 -4.23 -6.37
N SER A 93 -12.98 -4.74 -5.29
CA SER A 93 -12.80 -4.23 -3.93
C SER A 93 -11.44 -4.65 -3.39
N GLU A 94 -11.06 -5.90 -3.59
CA GLU A 94 -9.78 -6.47 -3.18
C GLU A 94 -8.60 -5.84 -3.93
N MET A 95 -8.71 -5.68 -5.25
CA MET A 95 -7.72 -4.97 -6.06
C MET A 95 -7.58 -3.51 -5.66
N SER A 96 -8.70 -2.83 -5.37
CA SER A 96 -8.69 -1.43 -4.91
C SER A 96 -8.02 -1.32 -3.55
N ALA A 97 -8.36 -2.20 -2.61
CA ALA A 97 -7.74 -2.26 -1.29
C ALA A 97 -6.22 -2.51 -1.36
N PHE A 98 -5.77 -3.41 -2.24
CA PHE A 98 -4.34 -3.62 -2.48
C PHE A 98 -3.66 -2.35 -3.00
N LEU A 99 -4.22 -1.79 -4.08
CA LEU A 99 -3.59 -0.68 -4.80
C LEU A 99 -3.61 0.61 -3.97
N GLU A 100 -4.67 0.86 -3.21
CA GLU A 100 -4.73 1.96 -2.23
C GLU A 100 -3.54 1.86 -1.29
N ARG A 101 -3.37 0.71 -0.65
CA ARG A 101 -2.33 0.55 0.36
C ARG A 101 -0.94 0.71 -0.23
N TYR A 102 -0.72 0.16 -1.42
CA TYR A 102 0.53 0.34 -2.14
C TYR A 102 0.82 1.83 -2.41
N LEU A 103 -0.16 2.58 -2.93
CA LEU A 103 0.00 3.99 -3.25
C LEU A 103 0.21 4.84 -1.99
N GLU A 104 -0.51 4.56 -0.90
CA GLU A 104 -0.29 5.22 0.39
C GLU A 104 1.12 4.99 0.94
N LEU A 105 1.63 3.75 0.84
CA LEU A 105 3.00 3.40 1.22
C LEU A 105 4.05 4.03 0.32
N GLU A 106 3.67 4.50 -0.86
CA GLU A 106 4.50 5.32 -1.75
C GLU A 106 4.31 6.82 -1.51
N GLY A 107 3.46 7.23 -0.56
CA GLY A 107 3.23 8.63 -0.17
C GLY A 107 2.13 9.34 -0.94
N TRP A 108 1.33 8.62 -1.73
CA TRP A 108 0.11 9.16 -2.33
C TRP A 108 -1.00 9.24 -1.28
N HIS A 109 -1.96 10.13 -1.50
CA HIS A 109 -3.18 10.15 -0.72
C HIS A 109 -4.32 9.66 -1.60
N THR A 110 -5.03 8.65 -1.11
CA THR A 110 -5.97 7.86 -1.88
C THR A 110 -7.21 7.59 -1.06
N TYR A 111 -8.34 7.45 -1.75
CA TYR A 111 -9.57 6.95 -1.18
C TYR A 111 -10.03 5.71 -1.94
N ILE A 112 -10.68 4.79 -1.25
CA ILE A 112 -11.42 3.69 -1.87
C ILE A 112 -12.87 4.14 -2.05
N ALA A 113 -13.33 4.27 -3.28
CA ALA A 113 -14.71 4.60 -3.62
C ALA A 113 -15.48 3.33 -3.98
N VAL A 114 -16.72 3.23 -3.50
CA VAL A 114 -17.62 2.11 -3.77
C VAL A 114 -18.95 2.66 -4.26
N GLY A 115 -19.43 2.14 -5.39
CA GLY A 115 -20.67 2.63 -5.97
C GLY A 115 -21.18 1.78 -7.11
N LYS A 116 -22.07 2.35 -7.92
CA LYS A 116 -22.48 1.75 -9.19
C LYS A 116 -21.29 1.74 -10.15
N ASN A 117 -21.13 0.66 -10.92
CA ASN A 117 -20.11 0.59 -11.97
C ASN A 117 -20.22 1.81 -12.92
N PRO A 118 -19.16 2.62 -13.08
CA PRO A 118 -19.18 3.82 -13.92
C PRO A 118 -19.57 3.57 -15.39
N THR A 119 -19.38 2.35 -15.88
CA THR A 119 -19.64 1.95 -17.28
C THR A 119 -20.93 1.17 -17.48
N GLY A 120 -21.65 0.78 -16.43
CA GLY A 120 -22.80 -0.11 -16.61
C GLY A 120 -23.52 -0.58 -15.35
N ALA A 121 -23.82 -1.87 -15.30
CA ALA A 121 -24.58 -2.52 -14.24
C ALA A 121 -23.68 -3.20 -13.21
N GLY A 122 -24.17 -3.31 -11.98
CA GLY A 122 -23.43 -3.88 -10.85
C GLY A 122 -22.79 -2.83 -9.95
N LYS A 123 -22.30 -3.29 -8.80
CA LYS A 123 -21.44 -2.52 -7.91
C LYS A 123 -19.99 -2.63 -8.37
N HIS A 124 -19.19 -1.62 -8.03
CA HIS A 124 -17.78 -1.55 -8.36
C HIS A 124 -17.03 -0.80 -7.25
N ALA A 125 -15.74 -1.09 -7.13
CA ALA A 125 -14.83 -0.34 -6.29
C ALA A 125 -13.62 0.13 -7.11
N TRP A 126 -13.18 1.36 -6.84
CA TRP A 126 -12.06 2.00 -7.53
C TRP A 126 -11.38 3.00 -6.59
N LEU A 127 -10.31 3.64 -7.05
CA LEU A 127 -9.59 4.63 -6.25
C LEU A 127 -9.85 6.05 -6.71
N ILE A 128 -9.83 6.98 -5.76
CA ILE A 128 -9.78 8.43 -5.99
C ILE A 128 -8.45 8.92 -5.42
N VAL A 129 -7.54 9.37 -6.27
CA VAL A 129 -6.16 9.73 -5.89
C VAL A 129 -5.97 11.24 -5.96
N GLU A 130 -5.41 11.82 -4.90
CA GLU A 130 -5.10 13.24 -4.87
C GLU A 130 -3.81 13.55 -5.65
N VAL A 131 -3.95 14.21 -6.80
CA VAL A 131 -2.82 14.54 -7.68
C VAL A 131 -2.35 15.99 -7.52
N TYR A 132 -3.14 16.85 -6.92
CA TYR A 132 -2.74 18.19 -6.42
C TYR A 132 -3.56 18.50 -5.17
N PRO A 133 -3.17 19.50 -4.34
CA PRO A 133 -3.95 19.86 -3.16
C PRO A 133 -5.45 20.03 -3.47
N ASN A 134 -6.27 19.14 -2.91
CA ASN A 134 -7.71 19.05 -3.11
C ASN A 134 -8.16 18.84 -4.58
N LYS A 135 -7.32 18.25 -5.44
CA LYS A 135 -7.68 17.84 -6.80
C LYS A 135 -7.41 16.36 -6.99
N TYR A 136 -8.44 15.66 -7.46
CA TYR A 136 -8.46 14.21 -7.47
C TYR A 136 -8.65 13.65 -8.88
N ILE A 137 -8.13 12.45 -9.11
CA ILE A 137 -8.34 11.71 -10.34
C ILE A 137 -8.76 10.26 -10.01
N PRO A 138 -9.67 9.66 -10.79
CA PRO A 138 -9.99 8.26 -10.60
C PRO A 138 -8.86 7.37 -11.12
N VAL A 139 -8.63 6.27 -10.43
CA VAL A 139 -7.75 5.19 -10.85
C VAL A 139 -8.55 3.89 -10.82
N GLU A 140 -8.59 3.21 -11.97
CA GLU A 140 -9.24 1.92 -12.14
C GLU A 140 -8.27 0.81 -11.67
N ALA A 141 -8.50 0.29 -10.47
CA ALA A 141 -7.62 -0.70 -9.87
C ALA A 141 -7.60 -2.01 -10.66
N THR A 142 -8.70 -2.40 -11.29
CA THR A 142 -8.78 -3.66 -12.07
C THR A 142 -7.87 -3.65 -13.30
N THR A 143 -7.54 -2.47 -13.81
CA THR A 143 -6.63 -2.30 -14.96
C THR A 143 -5.35 -1.54 -14.62
N ILE A 144 -5.19 -1.14 -13.35
CA ILE A 144 -4.10 -0.30 -12.84
C ILE A 144 -3.86 0.93 -13.74
N SER A 145 -4.91 1.71 -13.97
CA SER A 145 -4.82 2.84 -14.91
C SER A 145 -5.57 4.08 -14.45
N ILE A 146 -5.06 5.25 -14.86
CA ILE A 146 -5.74 6.53 -14.65
C ILE A 146 -6.96 6.60 -15.57
N VAL A 147 -8.09 7.03 -15.02
CA VAL A 147 -9.26 7.39 -15.81
C VAL A 147 -9.15 8.86 -16.20
N TYR A 148 -8.79 9.13 -17.44
CA TYR A 148 -8.63 10.50 -17.94
C TYR A 148 -9.98 11.22 -18.17
N PRO A 149 -10.03 12.56 -18.07
CA PRO A 149 -11.24 13.35 -18.37
C PRO A 149 -11.83 13.16 -19.78
N SER A 150 -11.03 12.64 -20.72
CA SER A 150 -11.49 12.28 -22.07
C SER A 150 -12.36 11.00 -22.10
N ASN A 151 -12.35 10.20 -21.03
CA ASN A 151 -13.21 9.02 -20.91
C ASN A 151 -14.69 9.47 -20.81
N PRO A 152 -15.60 8.92 -21.64
CA PRO A 152 -17.02 9.31 -21.63
C PRO A 152 -17.72 9.05 -20.29
N TYR A 153 -17.18 8.16 -19.46
CA TYR A 153 -17.71 7.81 -18.14
C TYR A 153 -16.96 8.49 -16.99
N TYR A 154 -16.00 9.39 -17.26
CA TYR A 154 -15.13 10.01 -16.24
C TYR A 154 -15.91 10.57 -15.04
N ASN A 155 -16.97 11.34 -15.31
CA ASN A 155 -17.77 11.95 -14.25
C ASN A 155 -18.50 10.93 -13.37
N ASN A 156 -18.77 9.72 -13.88
CA ASN A 156 -19.45 8.67 -13.11
C ASN A 156 -18.56 8.12 -12.00
N TYR A 157 -17.23 8.20 -12.14
CA TYR A 157 -16.29 7.78 -11.09
C TYR A 157 -16.35 8.67 -9.84
N PHE A 158 -16.97 9.85 -9.90
CA PHE A 158 -17.19 10.71 -8.74
C PHE A 158 -18.60 10.54 -8.14
N ASN A 159 -19.42 9.64 -8.69
CA ASN A 159 -20.75 9.29 -8.19
C ASN A 159 -20.68 7.95 -7.45
N TYR A 160 -20.13 7.97 -6.24
CA TYR A 160 -20.03 6.82 -5.36
C TYR A 160 -21.08 6.88 -4.24
N ASP A 161 -21.44 5.71 -3.71
CA ASP A 161 -22.34 5.61 -2.56
C ASP A 161 -21.56 5.79 -1.25
N ILE A 162 -20.33 5.27 -1.20
CA ILE A 162 -19.47 5.27 -0.02
C ILE A 162 -18.03 5.54 -0.47
N ILE A 163 -17.27 6.22 0.39
CA ILE A 163 -15.84 6.46 0.21
C ILE A 163 -15.13 6.20 1.53
N PHE A 164 -13.99 5.53 1.47
CA PHE A 164 -13.13 5.21 2.61
C PHE A 164 -11.79 5.92 2.44
N ASP A 165 -11.37 6.65 3.47
CA ASP A 165 -10.05 7.28 3.56
C ASP A 165 -8.95 6.26 3.81
N ARG A 166 -9.31 5.10 4.37
CA ARG A 166 -8.35 4.05 4.71
C ARG A 166 -8.94 2.68 4.50
N ILE A 167 -8.09 1.75 4.10
CA ILE A 167 -8.47 0.34 4.02
C ILE A 167 -9.06 -0.22 5.32
N GLU A 168 -8.59 0.19 6.50
CA GLU A 168 -9.11 -0.38 7.75
C GLU A 168 -10.60 -0.04 7.96
N ASP A 169 -11.08 1.06 7.40
CA ASP A 169 -12.49 1.43 7.47
C ASP A 169 -13.33 0.68 6.42
N ALA A 170 -12.76 0.40 5.24
CA ALA A 170 -13.38 -0.46 4.23
C ALA A 170 -13.54 -1.90 4.74
N VAL A 171 -12.52 -2.47 5.38
CA VAL A 171 -12.54 -3.81 5.98
C VAL A 171 -13.54 -3.89 7.14
N LYS A 172 -13.63 -2.87 8.00
CA LYS A 172 -14.66 -2.86 9.06
C LYS A 172 -16.07 -2.82 8.49
N PHE A 173 -16.26 -2.11 7.36
CA PHE A 173 -17.56 -2.00 6.70
C PHE A 173 -17.99 -3.33 6.07
N SER A 174 -17.09 -4.00 5.36
CA SER A 174 -17.34 -5.33 4.79
C SER A 174 -16.08 -6.19 4.85
N PRO A 175 -15.90 -6.98 5.93
CA PRO A 175 -14.68 -7.74 6.15
C PRO A 175 -14.34 -8.65 4.97
N THR A 176 -15.32 -9.40 4.44
CA THR A 176 -15.07 -10.40 3.39
C THR A 176 -14.89 -9.82 1.98
N GLU A 177 -15.27 -8.56 1.74
CA GLU A 177 -15.19 -7.94 0.41
C GLU A 177 -13.84 -7.25 0.17
N PHE A 178 -13.23 -6.70 1.24
CA PHE A 178 -11.97 -5.95 1.13
C PHE A 178 -10.76 -6.74 1.67
N ASP A 179 -10.99 -7.86 2.35
CA ASP A 179 -9.95 -8.72 2.94
C ASP A 179 -9.43 -9.78 1.97
N TRP A 180 -8.62 -9.34 1.01
CA TRP A 180 -7.97 -10.26 0.07
C TRP A 180 -6.84 -11.08 0.71
N TRP A 181 -6.42 -10.76 1.94
CA TRP A 181 -5.38 -11.48 2.67
C TRP A 181 -5.91 -12.58 3.59
N GLY A 182 -7.19 -12.53 3.94
CA GLY A 182 -7.88 -13.45 4.84
C GLY A 182 -8.08 -14.85 4.28
N GLY A 183 -7.85 -15.05 2.98
CA GLY A 183 -7.95 -16.35 2.32
C GLY A 183 -9.38 -16.87 2.30
N ASN A 184 -10.16 -16.43 1.31
CA ASN A 184 -11.42 -17.08 0.95
C ASN A 184 -11.16 -18.30 0.05
#